data_AF-A0A943SJH8-F1
#
_entry.id   AF-A0A943SJH8-F1
#
_cell.length_a   1.000
_cell.length_b   1.000
_cell.length_c   1.000
_cell.angle_alpha   90.00
_cell.angle_beta   90.00
_cell.angle_gamma   90.00
#
_symmetry.space_group_name_H-M   'P 1'
#
loop_
_entity.id
_entity.type
_entity.pdbx_description
1 polymer ?
#
loop_
_entity_poly.entity_id
_entity_poly.type
_entity_poly.pdbx_seq_one_letter_code
_entity_poly.pdbx_strand_id
1 'polypeptide(L)'
;MKHCPFCGHENPEQAKFCIRCGKPLAAPAENAAPASAPTSQPKPSPYAALPHIPSSAKGPYEDRDRFQNEPESEGMPVFLRFLIGLGALFLAALLKKLLWNSFL
;
A
#
# COMPACT_ATOMS: atom_id res chain seq x y z
N MET A 1 -0.86 7.40 25.40
CA MET A 1 -0.10 6.14 25.35
C MET A 1 0.03 5.60 26.76
N LYS A 2 0.21 4.28 26.94
CA LYS A 2 0.41 3.66 28.26
C LYS A 2 1.67 2.84 28.33
N HIS A 3 2.35 2.88 29.48
CA HIS A 3 3.56 2.09 29.71
C HIS A 3 3.21 0.71 30.26
N CYS A 4 3.93 -0.31 29.80
CA CYS A 4 3.80 -1.65 30.32
C CYS A 4 4.34 -1.72 31.75
N PRO A 5 3.55 -2.15 32.75
CA PRO A 5 4.01 -2.22 34.14
C PRO A 5 5.07 -3.32 34.35
N PHE A 6 5.26 -4.22 33.39
CA PHE A 6 6.21 -5.32 33.50
C PHE A 6 7.56 -5.07 32.84
N CYS A 7 7.62 -4.20 31.81
CA CYS A 7 8.86 -3.96 31.06
C CYS A 7 9.11 -2.48 30.69
N GLY A 8 8.21 -1.57 31.08
CA GLY A 8 8.32 -0.13 30.83
C GLY A 8 8.02 0.32 29.40
N HIS A 9 7.84 -0.60 28.44
CA HIS A 9 7.62 -0.23 27.05
C HIS A 9 6.33 0.57 26.86
N GLU A 10 6.39 1.64 26.09
CA GLU A 10 5.22 2.43 25.69
C GLU A 10 4.37 1.65 24.69
N ASN A 11 3.06 1.64 24.90
CA ASN A 11 2.09 0.94 24.05
C ASN A 11 0.94 1.89 23.70
N PRO A 12 0.28 1.68 22.54
CA PRO A 12 -0.99 2.34 22.22
C PRO A 12 -2.04 2.14 23.32
N GLU A 13 -2.94 3.10 23.49
CA GLU A 13 -4.00 3.03 24.52
C GLU A 13 -4.85 1.77 24.39
N GLN A 14 -5.22 1.44 23.15
CA GLN A 14 -6.05 0.29 22.81
C GLN A 14 -5.33 -1.07 22.92
N ALA A 15 -4.02 -1.08 23.21
CA ALA A 15 -3.26 -2.32 23.32
C ALA A 15 -3.75 -3.15 24.53
N LYS A 16 -4.13 -4.40 24.29
CA LYS A 16 -4.54 -5.35 25.35
C LYS A 16 -3.34 -6.08 25.96
N PHE A 17 -2.28 -6.27 25.17
CA PHE A 17 -1.01 -6.90 25.54
C PHE A 17 0.17 -6.01 25.16
N CYS A 18 1.28 -6.15 25.87
CA CYS A 18 2.51 -5.43 25.56
C CYS A 18 3.16 -5.95 24.27
N ILE A 19 3.44 -5.08 23.32
CA ILE A 19 4.09 -5.47 22.05
C ILE A 19 5.54 -5.94 22.25
N ARG A 20 6.18 -5.56 23.37
CA ARG A 20 7.56 -5.94 23.67
C ARG A 20 7.66 -7.26 24.46
N CYS A 21 6.81 -7.47 25.47
CA CYS A 21 6.93 -8.61 26.39
C CYS A 21 5.73 -9.56 26.41
N GLY A 22 4.66 -9.27 25.67
CA GLY A 22 3.47 -10.12 25.55
C GLY A 22 2.54 -10.16 26.78
N LYS A 23 2.92 -9.56 27.92
CA LYS A 23 2.07 -9.54 29.12
C LYS A 23 0.84 -8.64 28.95
N PRO A 24 -0.31 -8.99 29.56
CA PRO A 24 -1.52 -8.18 29.48
C PRO A 24 -1.28 -6.81 30.13
N LEU A 25 -1.85 -5.75 29.54
CA LEU A 25 -1.71 -4.38 30.02
C LEU A 25 -2.84 -3.96 30.99
N ALA A 26 -3.87 -4.80 31.14
CA ALA A 26 -4.92 -4.65 32.15
C ALA A 26 -4.88 -5.88 33.07
N ALA A 27 -5.04 -5.66 34.37
CA ALA A 27 -5.27 -6.75 35.30
C ALA A 27 -6.61 -7.43 34.98
N PRO A 28 -6.69 -8.77 34.97
CA PRO A 28 -7.98 -9.45 34.97
C PRO A 28 -8.77 -8.98 36.19
N ALA A 29 -10.03 -8.57 36.02
CA ALA A 29 -10.88 -8.19 37.14
C ALA A 29 -10.95 -9.34 38.16
N GLU A 30 -10.71 -9.01 39.43
CA GLU A 30 -10.45 -9.93 40.55
C GLU A 30 -11.62 -10.83 40.97
N ASN A 31 -12.74 -10.83 40.23
CA ASN A 31 -13.91 -11.68 40.49
C ASN A 31 -14.05 -12.87 39.52
N ALA A 32 -12.99 -13.23 38.81
CA ALA A 32 -12.89 -14.56 38.20
C ALA A 32 -12.06 -15.45 39.13
N ALA A 33 -12.70 -16.43 39.77
CA ALA A 33 -12.04 -17.51 40.49
C ALA A 33 -10.88 -18.10 39.66
N PRO A 34 -9.82 -18.66 40.27
CA PRO A 34 -8.67 -19.20 39.55
C PRO A 34 -9.06 -20.52 38.86
N ALA A 35 -9.82 -20.41 37.77
CA ALA A 35 -9.84 -21.40 36.72
C ALA A 35 -8.44 -21.37 36.12
N SER A 36 -7.63 -22.35 36.52
CA SER A 36 -6.48 -22.90 35.79
C SER A 36 -5.98 -21.98 34.68
N ALA A 37 -4.78 -21.40 34.88
CA ALA A 37 -4.04 -20.72 33.83
C ALA A 37 -4.33 -21.37 32.48
N PRO A 38 -4.75 -20.64 31.44
CA PRO A 38 -4.64 -21.19 30.12
C PRO A 38 -3.15 -21.48 29.97
N THR A 39 -2.77 -22.74 30.11
CA THR A 39 -1.54 -23.25 29.55
C THR A 39 -1.73 -22.95 28.08
N SER A 40 -1.29 -21.76 27.66
CA SER A 40 -1.12 -21.43 26.27
C SER A 40 0.09 -22.24 25.82
N GLN A 41 -0.06 -23.56 25.82
CA GLN A 41 0.51 -24.32 24.74
C GLN A 41 -0.10 -23.63 23.51
N PRO A 42 0.71 -22.94 22.69
CA PRO A 42 0.18 -22.47 21.42
C PRO A 42 -0.38 -23.73 20.75
N LYS A 43 -1.68 -23.75 20.49
CA LYS A 43 -2.26 -24.73 19.56
C LYS A 43 -1.29 -24.73 18.39
N PRO A 44 -0.67 -25.88 18.03
CA PRO A 44 0.38 -25.89 17.03
C PRO A 44 -0.18 -25.15 15.84
N SER A 45 0.50 -24.06 15.49
CA SER A 45 0.09 -23.28 14.35
C SER A 45 -0.10 -24.27 13.21
N PRO A 46 -1.17 -24.19 12.41
CA PRO A 46 -1.25 -24.98 11.18
C PRO A 46 0.00 -24.83 10.30
N TYR A 47 0.76 -23.75 10.53
CA TYR A 47 2.02 -23.42 9.90
C TYR A 47 3.28 -23.99 10.58
N ALA A 48 3.16 -24.70 11.71
CA ALA A 48 4.30 -25.34 12.38
C ALA A 48 4.94 -26.44 11.52
N ALA A 49 4.17 -27.03 10.61
CA ALA A 49 4.65 -28.01 9.63
C ALA A 49 5.05 -27.38 8.29
N LEU A 50 4.91 -26.06 8.11
CA LEU A 50 5.41 -25.44 6.89
C LEU A 50 6.94 -25.46 6.87
N PRO A 51 7.55 -25.62 5.69
CA PRO A 51 8.98 -25.43 5.52
C PRO A 51 9.38 -24.05 6.08
N HIS A 52 10.46 -24.00 6.87
CA HIS A 52 11.06 -22.72 7.25
C HIS A 52 11.59 -22.05 5.98
N ILE A 53 10.94 -20.97 5.56
CA ILE A 53 11.45 -20.15 4.46
C ILE A 53 12.65 -19.39 5.03
N PRO A 54 13.88 -19.61 4.53
CA PRO A 54 15.04 -18.90 5.05
C PRO A 54 14.84 -17.40 4.84
N SER A 55 15.34 -16.56 5.76
CA SER A 55 15.20 -15.11 5.68
C SER A 55 15.77 -14.48 4.38
N SER A 56 16.55 -15.24 3.61
CA SER A 56 17.09 -14.84 2.30
C SER A 56 16.26 -15.30 1.11
N ALA A 57 15.22 -16.12 1.29
CA ALA A 57 14.36 -16.51 0.18
C ALA A 57 13.44 -15.34 -0.18
N LYS A 58 13.68 -14.78 -1.37
CA LYS A 58 12.78 -13.78 -1.92
C LYS A 58 11.40 -14.40 -2.12
N GLY A 59 10.42 -13.93 -1.35
CA GLY A 59 9.07 -14.46 -1.43
C GLY A 59 8.44 -14.13 -2.79
N PRO A 60 7.39 -14.85 -3.21
CA PRO A 60 6.62 -14.52 -4.41
C PRO A 60 5.92 -13.14 -4.36
N TYR A 61 5.98 -12.45 -3.21
CA TYR A 61 5.52 -11.07 -3.02
C TYR A 61 6.64 -10.01 -3.19
N GLU A 62 7.90 -10.42 -3.38
CA GLU A 62 9.03 -9.49 -3.55
C GLU A 62 9.22 -8.99 -5.00
N ASP A 63 8.19 -9.07 -5.85
CA ASP A 63 8.17 -8.37 -7.15
C ASP A 63 7.76 -6.90 -6.92
N ARG A 64 8.58 -6.18 -6.14
CA ARG A 64 8.39 -4.75 -5.85
C ARG A 64 8.80 -3.86 -7.02
N ASP A 65 9.48 -4.45 -8.00
CA ASP A 65 9.98 -3.75 -9.18
C ASP A 65 8.90 -3.65 -10.28
N ARG A 66 7.89 -4.52 -10.28
CA ARG A 66 6.79 -4.45 -11.26
C ARG A 66 5.93 -3.19 -11.16
N PHE A 67 5.76 -2.61 -9.96
CA PHE A 67 5.01 -1.35 -9.81
C PHE A 67 5.78 -0.11 -10.24
N GLN A 68 7.12 -0.13 -10.23
CA GLN A 68 7.93 1.03 -10.68
C GLN A 68 8.16 1.04 -12.19
N ASN A 69 7.88 -0.06 -12.88
CA ASN A 69 8.08 -0.22 -14.31
C ASN A 69 6.75 -0.39 -15.07
N GLU A 70 5.67 0.26 -14.64
CA GLU A 70 4.55 0.48 -15.56
C GLU A 70 5.01 1.53 -16.60
N PRO A 71 5.16 1.19 -17.90
CA PRO A 71 5.35 2.21 -18.90
C PRO A 71 4.09 3.08 -18.87
N GLU A 72 4.25 4.36 -18.54
CA GLU A 72 3.17 5.34 -18.58
C GLU A 72 2.38 5.11 -19.86
N SER A 73 1.14 4.65 -19.71
CA SER A 73 0.21 4.42 -20.82
C SER A 73 0.30 5.59 -21.78
N GLU A 74 0.82 5.35 -22.99
CA GLU A 74 1.17 6.40 -23.95
C GLU A 74 -0.07 7.16 -24.42
N GLY A 75 -0.54 8.08 -23.58
CA GLY A 75 -1.41 9.16 -23.99
C GLY A 75 -0.67 9.95 -25.04
N MET A 76 -1.29 10.10 -26.22
CA MET A 76 -0.77 10.84 -27.37
C MET A 76 0.04 12.08 -26.91
N PRO A 77 1.33 12.20 -27.31
CA PRO A 77 2.22 13.18 -26.73
C PRO A 77 1.61 14.57 -26.86
N VAL A 78 1.67 15.37 -25.79
CA VAL A 78 1.08 16.72 -25.75
C VAL A 78 1.51 17.56 -26.96
N PHE A 79 2.76 17.40 -27.39
CA PHE A 79 3.29 17.99 -28.61
C PHE A 79 2.49 17.64 -29.87
N LEU A 80 2.10 16.38 -30.05
CA LEU A 80 1.31 15.94 -31.20
C LEU A 80 -0.11 16.52 -31.17
N ARG A 81 -0.69 16.73 -29.98
CA ARG A 81 -1.98 17.45 -29.84
C ARG A 81 -1.86 18.92 -30.28
N PHE A 82 -0.76 19.58 -29.93
CA PHE A 82 -0.48 20.95 -30.39
C PHE A 82 -0.26 21.02 -31.90
N LEU A 83 0.48 20.08 -32.49
CA LEU A 83 0.68 20.03 -33.94
C LEU A 83 -0.62 19.85 -34.72
N ILE A 84 -1.49 18.95 -34.26
CA ILE A 84 -2.81 18.74 -34.89
C ILE A 84 -3.65 20.02 -34.80
N GLY A 85 -3.67 20.68 -33.63
CA GLY A 85 -4.40 21.93 -33.44
C GLY A 85 -3.90 23.07 -34.33
N LEU A 86 -2.58 23.30 -34.37
CA LEU A 86 -1.98 24.35 -35.21
C LEU A 86 -2.16 24.04 -36.70
N GLY A 87 -2.00 22.78 -37.10
CA GLY A 87 -2.23 22.34 -38.48
C GLY A 87 -3.67 22.57 -38.95
N ALA A 88 -4.66 22.27 -38.11
CA ALA A 88 -6.07 22.51 -38.41
C ALA A 88 -6.38 24.02 -38.56
N LEU A 89 -5.83 24.86 -37.68
CA LEU A 89 -5.99 26.32 -37.78
C LEU A 89 -5.35 26.89 -39.05
N PHE A 90 -4.15 26.41 -39.38
CA PHE A 90 -3.45 26.85 -40.59
C PHE A 90 -4.21 26.43 -41.87
N LEU A 91 -4.68 25.19 -41.93
CA LEU A 91 -5.49 24.71 -43.04
C LEU A 91 -6.79 25.52 -43.17
N ALA A 92 -7.48 25.80 -42.07
CA ALA A 92 -8.68 26.63 -42.06
C ALA A 92 -8.39 28.06 -42.57
N ALA A 93 -7.27 28.65 -42.17
CA ALA A 93 -6.84 29.96 -42.66
C ALA A 93 -6.52 29.95 -44.17
N LEU A 94 -5.86 28.90 -44.66
CA LEU A 94 -5.58 28.73 -46.09
C LEU A 94 -6.87 28.55 -46.89
N LEU A 95 -7.79 27.69 -46.43
CA LEU A 95 -9.10 27.50 -47.07
C LEU A 95 -9.87 28.82 -47.11
N LYS A 96 -9.92 29.55 -46.00
CA LYS A 96 -10.58 30.86 -45.93
C LYS A 96 -9.94 31.88 -46.89
N LYS A 97 -8.61 31.89 -47.01
CA LYS A 97 -7.87 32.74 -47.96
C LYS A 97 -8.15 32.34 -49.41
N LEU A 98 -8.20 31.05 -49.72
CA LEU A 98 -8.51 30.54 -51.04
C LEU A 98 -9.94 30.91 -51.47
N LEU A 99 -10.91 30.71 -50.57
CA LEU A 99 -12.31 31.07 -50.81
C LEU A 99 -12.48 32.58 -51.02
N TRP A 100 -11.77 33.40 -50.25
CA TRP A 100 -11.77 34.86 -50.43
C TRP A 100 -11.17 35.28 -51.78
N ASN A 101 -10.08 34.62 -52.21
CA ASN A 101 -9.39 34.93 -53.46
C ASN A 101 -10.11 34.36 -54.70
N SER A 102 -11.10 33.50 -54.54
CA SER A 102 -11.99 33.06 -55.61
C SER A 102 -13.20 33.99 -55.80
N PHE A 103 -13.43 34.92 -54.88
CA PHE A 103 -14.55 35.87 -54.89
C PHE A 103 -14.14 37.30 -55.30
N LEU A 104 -12.88 37.49 -55.68
CA LEU A 104 -12.26 38.74 -56.13
C LEU A 104 -11.69 38.55 -57.54
#